data_AF-A0A7X7J026-F1
#
_entry.id   AF-A0A7X7J026-F1
#
_cell.length_a   1.000
_cell.length_b   1.000
_cell.length_c   1.000
_cell.angle_alpha   90.00
_cell.angle_beta   90.00
_cell.angle_gamma   90.00
#
_symmetry.space_group_name_H-M   'P 1'
#
loop_
_entity.id
_entity.type
_entity.pdbx_description
1 polymer ?
#
loop_
_entity_poly.entity_id
_entity_poly.type
_entity_poly.pdbx_seq_one_letter_code
_entity_poly.pdbx_strand_id
1 'polypeptide(L)'
;MRKAAAQADIVVAGVHGGNELYPLPSPRVQNWYRHLVDCGAHAVIGHHPHTIQGMEVYRDAPILYSLGNFAFPWASEMPTCWYKGLLVRLGFSRRGVHGLEVYGTRQEGGLDDVRVRLTDAAEREGLSRRFKQLCDCVADAGLLRDYWRCFCRDRRDAYVMLLKGTSGVLVGDTIGFVKTAVKRKAPHLLAAALGNLAARFVSSGVRSKDLAALCNVLRCPAHREVITTILEMENGERSVNPDSWSNCAALMQECR
;
A
#
# COMPACT_ATOMS: atom_id res chain seq x y z
N MET A 1 11.99 15.86 8.55
CA MET A 1 12.46 16.17 7.18
C MET A 1 13.04 17.57 7.07
N ARG A 2 12.27 18.66 7.21
CA ARG A 2 12.78 20.05 7.10
C ARG A 2 14.02 20.36 7.96
N LYS A 3 14.05 19.89 9.22
CA LYS A 3 15.25 20.02 10.08
C LYS A 3 16.48 19.30 9.51
N ALA A 4 16.30 18.10 8.95
CA ALA A 4 17.38 17.34 8.33
C ALA A 4 17.86 18.03 7.05
N ALA A 5 16.94 18.54 6.22
CA ALA A 5 17.28 19.30 5.01
C ALA A 5 18.05 20.59 5.29
N ALA A 6 17.85 21.21 6.46
CA ALA A 6 18.62 22.38 6.88
C ALA A 6 20.04 22.06 7.39
N GLN A 7 20.35 20.78 7.65
CA GLN A 7 21.58 20.36 8.34
C GLN A 7 22.45 19.39 7.53
N ALA A 8 21.97 18.89 6.40
CA ALA A 8 22.66 17.89 5.59
C ALA A 8 22.76 18.35 4.13
N ASP A 9 23.88 18.06 3.48
CA ASP A 9 24.07 18.31 2.04
C ASP A 9 23.12 17.48 1.18
N ILE A 10 22.78 16.28 1.65
CA ILE A 10 21.88 15.33 0.98
C ILE A 10 20.99 14.68 2.02
N VAL A 11 19.72 14.52 1.65
CA VAL A 11 18.70 13.86 2.49
C VAL A 11 18.05 12.75 1.68
N VAL A 12 18.18 11.52 2.14
CA VAL A 12 17.48 10.35 1.60
C VAL A 12 16.46 9.89 2.63
N ALA A 13 15.19 9.79 2.22
CA ALA A 13 14.13 9.33 3.09
C ALA A 13 13.89 7.82 2.88
N GLY A 14 14.23 7.01 3.88
CA GLY A 14 13.82 5.60 3.94
C GLY A 14 12.43 5.48 4.56
N VAL A 15 11.52 4.78 3.89
CA VAL A 15 10.14 4.62 4.35
C VAL A 15 9.75 3.14 4.38
N HIS A 16 9.24 2.69 5.52
CA HIS A 16 8.65 1.36 5.67
C HIS A 16 7.13 1.51 5.83
N GLY A 17 6.38 1.27 4.77
CA GLY A 17 4.92 1.36 4.81
C GLY A 17 4.28 1.26 3.43
N GLY A 18 2.98 1.03 3.41
CA GLY A 18 2.22 0.74 2.19
C GLY A 18 1.23 -0.39 2.43
N ASN A 19 0.79 -1.05 1.37
CA ASN A 19 -0.10 -2.19 1.45
C ASN A 19 0.64 -3.45 0.97
N GLU A 20 0.66 -4.48 1.81
CA GLU A 20 1.30 -5.76 1.50
C GLU A 20 0.68 -6.42 0.27
N LEU A 21 1.57 -6.94 -0.59
CA LEU A 21 1.23 -7.65 -1.82
C LEU A 21 0.40 -6.80 -2.79
N TYR A 22 0.59 -5.47 -2.76
CA TYR A 22 0.03 -4.55 -3.74
C TYR A 22 1.17 -3.96 -4.60
N PRO A 23 1.24 -4.24 -5.91
CA PRO A 23 2.39 -3.89 -6.75
C PRO A 23 2.46 -2.42 -7.17
N LEU A 24 1.56 -1.57 -6.66
CA LEU A 24 1.58 -0.12 -6.89
C LEU A 24 1.44 0.63 -5.56
N PRO A 25 1.88 1.90 -5.47
CA PRO A 25 1.51 2.72 -4.31
C PRO A 25 0.00 3.02 -4.35
N SER A 26 -0.63 3.18 -3.18
CA SER A 26 -1.94 3.82 -3.13
C SER A 26 -1.80 5.31 -3.49
N PRO A 27 -2.86 5.99 -3.97
CA PRO A 27 -2.80 7.43 -4.21
C PRO A 27 -2.35 8.24 -2.96
N ARG A 28 -2.73 7.79 -1.75
CA ARG A 28 -2.24 8.42 -0.51
C ARG A 28 -0.75 8.20 -0.31
N VAL A 29 -0.23 6.98 -0.56
CA VAL A 29 1.21 6.68 -0.45
C VAL A 29 2.01 7.51 -1.46
N GLN A 30 1.55 7.61 -2.72
CA GLN A 30 2.17 8.48 -3.73
C GLN A 30 2.26 9.93 -3.24
N ASN A 31 1.14 10.50 -2.77
CA ASN A 31 1.11 11.86 -2.27
C ASN A 31 2.00 12.05 -1.02
N TRP A 32 2.06 11.06 -0.14
CA TRP A 32 2.89 11.12 1.05
C TRP A 32 4.39 11.12 0.71
N TYR A 33 4.83 10.29 -0.24
CA TYR A 33 6.24 10.27 -0.65
C TYR A 33 6.63 11.54 -1.38
N ARG A 34 5.78 12.07 -2.27
CA ARG A 34 5.96 13.40 -2.89
C ARG A 34 6.05 14.50 -1.84
N HIS A 35 5.26 14.42 -0.77
CA HIS A 35 5.34 15.37 0.35
C HIS A 35 6.68 15.32 1.10
N LEU A 36 7.35 14.16 1.16
CA LEU A 36 8.70 14.07 1.73
C LEU A 36 9.71 14.83 0.89
N VAL A 37 9.59 14.75 -0.45
CA VAL A 37 10.38 15.57 -1.38
C VAL A 37 10.08 17.04 -1.19
N ASP A 38 8.81 17.44 -1.09
CA ASP A 38 8.40 18.82 -0.80
C ASP A 38 8.99 19.35 0.52
N CYS A 39 9.31 18.45 1.46
CA CYS A 39 9.94 18.78 2.73
C CYS A 39 11.47 18.71 2.72
N GLY A 40 12.09 18.53 1.55
CA GLY A 40 13.54 18.59 1.33
C GLY A 40 14.25 17.24 1.17
N ALA A 41 13.54 16.15 0.90
CA ALA A 41 14.18 14.88 0.52
C ALA A 41 14.70 14.95 -0.92
N HIS A 42 15.96 14.56 -1.13
CA HIS A 42 16.60 14.45 -2.45
C HIS A 42 16.35 13.10 -3.12
N ALA A 43 15.96 12.09 -2.34
CA ALA A 43 15.47 10.80 -2.81
C ALA A 43 14.55 10.17 -1.75
N VAL A 44 13.60 9.34 -2.17
CA VAL A 44 12.71 8.58 -1.27
C VAL A 44 12.74 7.11 -1.66
N ILE A 45 13.05 6.23 -0.71
CA ILE A 45 13.18 4.79 -0.90
C ILE A 45 12.19 4.06 0.01
N GLY A 46 11.22 3.40 -0.60
CA GLY A 46 10.18 2.66 0.07
C GLY A 46 10.47 1.17 0.21
N HIS A 47 9.90 0.60 1.26
CA HIS A 47 9.88 -0.82 1.62
C HIS A 47 8.53 -1.14 2.29
N HIS A 48 8.29 -2.41 2.62
CA HIS A 48 7.11 -2.99 3.29
C HIS A 48 6.15 -3.78 2.39
N PRO A 49 5.78 -3.34 1.16
CA PRO A 49 4.80 -4.08 0.37
C PRO A 49 5.15 -5.53 0.01
N HIS A 50 6.40 -5.98 0.24
CA HIS A 50 6.92 -7.31 -0.13
C HIS A 50 6.75 -7.66 -1.62
N THR A 51 6.68 -6.61 -2.44
CA THR A 51 6.64 -6.70 -3.89
C THR A 51 7.30 -5.45 -4.45
N ILE A 52 7.87 -5.56 -5.64
CA ILE A 52 8.47 -4.42 -6.33
C ILE A 52 7.34 -3.48 -6.75
N GLN A 53 7.51 -2.18 -6.47
CA GLN A 53 6.65 -1.13 -6.99
C GLN A 53 7.43 -0.25 -7.96
N GLY A 54 6.72 0.45 -8.83
CA GLY A 54 7.32 1.38 -9.79
C GLY A 54 8.01 2.57 -9.11
N MET A 55 8.66 3.40 -9.91
CA MET A 55 9.25 4.64 -9.47
C MET A 55 8.68 5.83 -10.24
N GLU A 56 8.92 7.02 -9.71
CA GLU A 56 8.79 8.26 -10.46
C GLU A 56 9.93 9.21 -10.11
N VAL A 57 10.11 10.26 -10.91
CA VAL A 57 10.95 11.41 -10.55
C VAL A 57 10.02 12.58 -10.29
N TYR A 58 10.02 13.08 -9.06
CA TYR A 58 9.19 14.20 -8.64
C TYR A 58 10.10 15.35 -8.20
N ARG A 59 10.02 16.50 -8.89
CA ARG A 59 10.89 17.68 -8.63
C ARG A 59 12.38 17.31 -8.57
N ASP A 60 12.84 16.59 -9.59
CA ASP A 60 14.21 16.09 -9.75
C ASP A 60 14.68 15.06 -8.69
N ALA A 61 13.81 14.66 -7.76
CA ALA A 61 14.10 13.62 -6.78
C ALA A 61 13.48 12.27 -7.21
N PRO A 62 14.28 11.19 -7.31
CA PRO A 62 13.73 9.86 -7.54
C PRO A 62 12.96 9.36 -6.31
N ILE A 63 11.79 8.81 -6.55
CA ILE A 63 10.93 8.16 -5.58
C ILE A 63 10.73 6.71 -6.02
N LEU A 64 11.27 5.76 -5.25
CA LEU A 64 11.09 4.33 -5.48
C LEU A 64 10.13 3.81 -4.41
N TYR A 65 8.95 3.35 -4.81
CA TYR A 65 7.86 3.09 -3.86
C TYR A 65 8.02 1.81 -3.04
N SER A 66 8.66 0.80 -3.62
CA SER A 66 9.04 -0.43 -2.92
C SER A 66 10.12 -1.14 -3.71
N LEU A 67 11.23 -1.47 -3.04
CA LEU A 67 12.28 -2.29 -3.64
C LEU A 67 11.96 -3.80 -3.68
N GLY A 68 10.84 -4.24 -3.12
CA GLY A 68 10.57 -5.67 -2.93
C GLY A 68 11.45 -6.26 -1.83
N ASN A 69 11.69 -7.58 -1.89
CA ASN A 69 12.45 -8.30 -0.89
C ASN A 69 13.90 -8.52 -1.34
N PHE A 70 14.83 -8.29 -0.40
CA PHE A 70 16.23 -8.68 -0.59
C PHE A 70 16.47 -10.08 -0.02
N ALA A 71 16.32 -10.23 1.30
CA ALA A 71 16.41 -11.49 2.02
C ALA A 71 15.31 -11.56 3.09
N PHE A 72 14.26 -12.33 2.83
CA PHE A 72 13.08 -12.49 3.66
C PHE A 72 12.67 -13.97 3.71
N PRO A 73 13.34 -14.77 4.55
CA PRO A 73 12.96 -16.16 4.75
C PRO A 73 11.53 -16.23 5.28
N TRP A 74 10.77 -17.19 4.80
CA TRP A 74 9.43 -17.48 5.31
C TRP A 74 9.22 -18.99 5.36
N ALA A 75 8.45 -19.46 6.35
CA ALA A 75 8.23 -20.88 6.56
C ALA A 75 7.27 -21.50 5.53
N SER A 76 6.44 -20.67 4.89
CA SER A 76 5.44 -21.10 3.91
C SER A 76 5.77 -20.59 2.51
N GLU A 77 5.21 -21.24 1.50
CA GLU A 77 5.23 -20.73 0.13
C GLU A 77 4.58 -19.34 0.06
N MET A 78 5.23 -18.43 -0.64
CA MET A 78 4.77 -17.07 -0.84
C MET A 78 4.51 -16.80 -2.33
N PRO A 79 3.69 -15.78 -2.67
CA PRO A 79 3.48 -15.39 -4.05
C PRO A 79 4.80 -15.09 -4.76
N THR A 80 4.85 -15.31 -6.08
CA THR A 80 6.08 -15.18 -6.87
C THR A 80 6.80 -13.83 -6.73
N CYS A 81 6.05 -12.74 -6.48
CA CYS A 81 6.63 -11.41 -6.26
C CYS A 81 7.49 -11.32 -4.99
N TRP A 82 7.24 -12.18 -3.99
CA TRP A 82 7.94 -12.20 -2.70
C TRP A 82 9.43 -12.50 -2.85
N TYR A 83 9.80 -13.25 -3.89
CA TYR A 83 11.17 -13.67 -4.14
C TYR A 83 11.93 -12.71 -5.05
N LYS A 84 11.32 -11.58 -5.44
CA LYS A 84 11.92 -10.57 -6.32
C LYS A 84 12.22 -9.30 -5.53
N GLY A 85 13.34 -8.68 -5.87
CA GLY A 85 13.73 -7.39 -5.31
C GLY A 85 14.55 -6.54 -6.27
N LEU A 86 14.88 -5.34 -5.82
CA LEU A 86 15.74 -4.38 -6.49
C LEU A 86 16.88 -3.95 -5.55
N LEU A 87 18.09 -3.91 -6.08
CA LEU A 87 19.20 -3.13 -5.54
C LEU A 87 19.32 -1.84 -6.33
N VAL A 88 19.57 -0.74 -5.62
CA VAL A 88 19.57 0.59 -6.21
C VAL A 88 20.87 1.29 -5.86
N ARG A 89 21.55 1.80 -6.89
CA ARG A 89 22.74 2.64 -6.74
C ARG A 89 22.37 4.08 -7.08
N LEU A 90 22.57 4.98 -6.12
CA LEU A 90 22.36 6.41 -6.27
C LEU A 90 23.71 7.13 -6.30
N GLY A 91 23.90 8.00 -7.29
CA GLY A 91 25.01 8.95 -7.36
C GLY A 91 24.55 10.33 -6.89
N PHE A 92 25.35 11.01 -6.07
CA PHE A 92 25.02 12.30 -5.48
C PHE A 92 26.01 13.39 -5.84
N SER A 93 25.51 14.59 -6.06
CA SER A 93 26.26 15.84 -6.17
C SER A 93 25.75 16.83 -5.12
N ARG A 94 26.39 17.99 -4.97
CA ARG A 94 25.88 19.07 -4.11
C ARG A 94 24.50 19.61 -4.51
N ARG A 95 23.97 19.24 -5.70
CA ARG A 95 22.65 19.64 -6.19
C ARG A 95 21.58 18.55 -6.01
N GLY A 96 21.92 17.39 -5.44
CA GLY A 96 21.04 16.23 -5.31
C GLY A 96 21.51 15.02 -6.09
N VAL A 97 20.57 14.13 -6.45
CA VAL A 97 20.86 12.89 -7.19
C VAL A 97 21.26 13.22 -8.64
N HIS A 98 22.38 12.68 -9.10
CA HIS A 98 22.84 12.81 -10.50
C HIS A 98 22.88 11.47 -11.26
N GLY A 99 22.63 10.36 -10.58
CA GLY A 99 22.71 9.03 -11.15
C GLY A 99 21.82 8.06 -10.40
N LEU A 100 21.16 7.18 -11.15
CA LEU A 100 20.29 6.13 -10.62
C LEU A 100 20.47 4.88 -11.47
N GLU A 101 20.84 3.78 -10.83
CA GLU A 101 20.92 2.46 -11.46
C GLU A 101 20.15 1.45 -10.63
N VAL A 102 19.45 0.55 -11.30
CA VAL A 102 18.57 -0.44 -10.70
C VAL A 102 19.00 -1.82 -11.16
N TYR A 103 19.20 -2.72 -10.20
CA TYR A 103 19.64 -4.09 -10.40
C TYR A 103 18.59 -5.04 -9.84
N GLY A 104 18.08 -5.95 -10.65
CA GLY A 104 17.14 -6.97 -10.20
C GLY A 104 17.83 -8.01 -9.32
N THR A 105 17.20 -8.37 -8.21
CA THR A 105 17.59 -9.49 -7.35
C THR A 105 16.51 -10.56 -7.28
N ARG A 106 16.95 -11.79 -7.06
CA ARG A 106 16.10 -12.93 -6.77
C ARG A 106 16.57 -13.62 -5.51
N GLN A 107 15.64 -13.85 -4.58
CA GLN A 107 15.85 -14.70 -3.43
C GLN A 107 15.50 -16.15 -3.78
N GLU A 108 16.29 -17.07 -3.26
CA GLU A 108 16.11 -18.51 -3.40
C GLU A 108 16.35 -19.20 -2.06
N GLY A 109 15.89 -20.45 -1.96
CA GLY A 109 15.99 -21.26 -0.76
C GLY A 109 14.90 -20.97 0.29
N GLY A 110 15.01 -21.65 1.42
CA GLY A 110 14.01 -21.66 2.49
C GLY A 110 14.48 -20.92 3.75
N LEU A 111 13.80 -21.18 4.87
CA LEU A 111 14.06 -20.56 6.17
C LEU A 111 15.54 -20.68 6.61
N ASP A 112 16.16 -21.83 6.36
CA ASP A 112 17.51 -22.15 6.84
C ASP A 112 18.63 -21.88 5.82
N ASP A 113 18.28 -21.44 4.60
CA ASP A 113 19.21 -21.37 3.47
C ASP A 113 18.80 -20.26 2.49
N VAL A 114 18.74 -19.03 2.99
CA VAL A 114 18.39 -17.86 2.18
C VAL A 114 19.58 -17.44 1.34
N ARG A 115 19.44 -17.56 0.01
CA ARG A 115 20.41 -17.03 -0.95
C ARG A 115 19.79 -15.91 -1.75
N VAL A 116 20.60 -14.92 -2.10
CA VAL A 116 20.20 -13.81 -2.97
C VAL A 116 21.19 -13.71 -4.12
N ARG A 117 20.68 -13.66 -5.34
CA ARG A 117 21.50 -13.47 -6.54
C ARG A 117 20.96 -12.33 -7.40
N LEU A 118 21.82 -11.78 -8.24
CA LEU A 118 21.38 -10.90 -9.31
C LEU A 118 20.59 -11.70 -10.36
N THR A 119 19.64 -11.01 -10.99
CA THR A 119 18.88 -11.54 -12.13
C THR A 119 19.80 -11.86 -13.31
N ASP A 120 19.58 -13.02 -13.91
CA ASP A 120 20.23 -13.39 -15.17
C ASP A 120 19.71 -12.53 -16.34
N ALA A 121 20.21 -12.77 -17.56
CA ALA A 121 19.83 -11.95 -18.72
C ALA A 121 18.32 -12.02 -19.04
N ALA A 122 17.71 -13.20 -18.96
CA ALA A 122 16.30 -13.40 -19.29
C ALA A 122 15.38 -12.84 -18.19
N GLU A 123 15.72 -13.10 -16.92
CA GLU A 123 15.01 -12.55 -15.77
C GLU A 123 15.08 -11.02 -15.74
N ARG A 124 16.25 -10.45 -16.08
CA ARG A 124 16.45 -9.00 -16.13
C ARG A 124 15.59 -8.34 -17.18
N GLU A 125 15.49 -8.90 -18.38
CA GLU A 125 14.62 -8.36 -19.43
C GLU A 125 13.14 -8.37 -19.01
N GLY A 126 12.69 -9.49 -18.43
CA GLY A 126 11.34 -9.62 -17.89
C GLY A 126 11.06 -8.60 -16.78
N LEU A 127 12.00 -8.46 -15.83
CA LEU A 127 11.90 -7.51 -14.74
C LEU A 127 11.91 -6.06 -15.23
N SER A 128 12.77 -5.71 -16.19
CA SER A 128 12.83 -4.37 -16.77
C SER A 128 11.50 -4.00 -17.46
N ARG A 129 10.91 -4.93 -18.22
CA ARG A 129 9.57 -4.73 -18.80
C ARG A 129 8.51 -4.49 -17.72
N ARG A 130 8.51 -5.35 -16.69
CA ARG A 130 7.56 -5.25 -15.57
C ARG A 130 7.73 -3.95 -14.80
N PHE A 131 8.96 -3.58 -14.46
CA PHE A 131 9.28 -2.35 -13.73
C PHE A 131 8.87 -1.12 -14.53
N LYS A 132 9.11 -1.10 -15.86
CA LYS A 132 8.62 -0.05 -16.74
C LYS A 132 7.09 0.06 -16.68
N GLN A 133 6.37 -1.05 -16.82
CA GLN A 133 4.90 -1.07 -16.72
C GLN A 133 4.41 -0.49 -15.39
N LEU A 134 5.08 -0.81 -14.27
CA LEU A 134 4.75 -0.24 -12.97
C LEU A 134 4.99 1.28 -12.92
N CYS A 135 6.10 1.76 -13.48
CA CYS A 135 6.39 3.20 -13.57
C CYS A 135 5.33 3.92 -14.43
N ASP A 136 4.94 3.34 -15.56
CA ASP A 136 3.90 3.89 -16.43
C ASP A 136 2.56 4.01 -15.67
N CYS A 137 2.18 3.00 -14.87
CA CYS A 137 1.00 3.08 -14.00
C CYS A 137 1.11 4.12 -12.88
N VAL A 138 2.30 4.32 -12.29
CA VAL A 138 2.54 5.34 -11.26
C VAL A 138 2.40 6.75 -11.83
N ALA A 139 2.83 6.95 -13.09
CA ALA A 139 2.74 8.24 -13.78
C ALA A 139 1.30 8.61 -14.17
N ASP A 140 0.43 7.62 -14.42
CA ASP A 140 -0.98 7.83 -14.76
C ASP A 140 -1.87 7.83 -13.51
N ALA A 141 -2.28 9.03 -13.08
CA ALA A 141 -3.13 9.19 -11.89
C ALA A 141 -4.53 8.55 -12.04
N GLY A 142 -5.04 8.39 -13.26
CA GLY A 142 -6.30 7.70 -13.55
C GLY A 142 -6.16 6.20 -13.31
N LEU A 143 -5.17 5.58 -13.96
CA LEU A 143 -4.85 4.16 -13.80
C LEU A 143 -4.53 3.82 -12.34
N LEU A 144 -3.73 4.65 -11.67
CA LEU A 144 -3.36 4.42 -10.27
C LEU A 144 -4.60 4.38 -9.35
N ARG A 145 -5.56 5.30 -9.56
CA ARG A 145 -6.83 5.31 -8.80
C ARG A 145 -7.69 4.09 -9.13
N ASP A 146 -7.80 3.72 -10.40
CA ASP A 146 -8.63 2.61 -10.82
C ASP A 146 -8.07 1.26 -10.32
N TYR A 147 -6.74 1.08 -10.37
CA TYR A 147 -6.08 -0.12 -9.87
C TYR A 147 -6.11 -0.20 -8.35
N TRP A 148 -6.03 0.94 -7.64
CA TRP A 148 -6.25 0.97 -6.20
C TRP A 148 -7.66 0.49 -5.82
N ARG A 149 -8.68 0.92 -6.56
CA ARG A 149 -10.07 0.45 -6.34
C ARG A 149 -10.22 -1.04 -6.67
N CYS A 150 -9.55 -1.53 -7.71
CA CYS A 150 -9.55 -2.96 -8.02
C CYS A 150 -8.91 -3.78 -6.88
N PHE A 151 -7.79 -3.33 -6.34
CA PHE A 151 -7.16 -3.95 -5.16
C PHE A 151 -8.09 -3.93 -3.94
N CYS A 152 -8.75 -2.80 -3.66
CA CYS A 152 -9.72 -2.70 -2.58
C CYS A 152 -10.91 -3.64 -2.77
N ARG A 153 -11.39 -3.80 -4.02
CA ARG A 153 -12.45 -4.74 -4.37
C ARG A 153 -12.03 -6.19 -4.12
N ASP A 154 -10.81 -6.55 -4.48
CA ASP A 154 -10.27 -7.90 -4.29
C ASP A 154 -10.14 -8.24 -2.79
N ARG A 155 -9.79 -7.26 -1.96
CA ARG A 155 -9.70 -7.42 -0.49
C ARG A 155 -11.02 -7.21 0.25
N ARG A 156 -12.10 -6.88 -0.47
CA ARG A 156 -13.38 -6.49 0.13
C ARG A 156 -13.87 -7.49 1.16
N ASP A 157 -13.98 -8.76 0.77
CA ASP A 157 -14.62 -9.76 1.61
C ASP A 157 -13.80 -10.02 2.88
N ALA A 158 -12.47 -10.02 2.80
CA ALA A 158 -11.59 -10.13 3.96
C ALA A 158 -11.79 -8.97 4.96
N TYR A 159 -11.84 -7.72 4.48
CA TYR A 159 -12.05 -6.56 5.35
C TYR A 159 -13.49 -6.48 5.87
N VAL A 160 -14.49 -6.83 5.07
CA VAL A 160 -15.88 -6.91 5.52
C VAL A 160 -16.05 -8.00 6.57
N MET A 161 -15.43 -9.16 6.40
CA MET A 161 -15.39 -10.21 7.41
C MET A 161 -14.70 -9.75 8.69
N LEU A 162 -13.58 -9.02 8.59
CA LEU A 162 -12.91 -8.44 9.76
C LEU A 162 -13.82 -7.46 10.53
N LEU A 163 -14.57 -6.63 9.81
CA LEU A 163 -15.53 -5.68 10.40
C LEU A 163 -16.79 -6.38 10.98
N LYS A 164 -17.22 -7.50 10.38
CA LYS A 164 -18.35 -8.33 10.85
C LYS A 164 -17.94 -9.28 11.98
N GLY A 165 -16.69 -9.73 11.98
CA GLY A 165 -16.13 -10.78 12.85
C GLY A 165 -15.94 -10.35 14.30
N THR A 166 -16.18 -9.07 14.63
CA THR A 166 -16.30 -8.63 16.02
C THR A 166 -17.70 -8.79 16.61
N SER A 167 -18.70 -9.28 15.85
CA SER A 167 -19.99 -9.68 16.44
C SER A 167 -20.85 -10.48 15.46
N GLY A 168 -21.25 -11.70 15.87
CA GLY A 168 -22.52 -12.31 15.40
C GLY A 168 -23.78 -11.55 15.84
N VAL A 169 -23.65 -10.25 16.13
CA VAL A 169 -24.66 -9.36 16.73
C VAL A 169 -24.80 -8.05 15.94
N LEU A 170 -23.96 -7.77 14.92
CA LEU A 170 -23.89 -6.45 14.28
C LEU A 170 -23.95 -6.51 12.74
N VAL A 171 -25.06 -6.99 12.16
CA VAL A 171 -25.27 -6.85 10.69
C VAL A 171 -26.66 -6.37 10.26
N GLY A 172 -27.65 -6.25 11.16
CA GLY A 172 -28.92 -5.60 10.81
C GLY A 172 -28.80 -4.07 10.78
N ASP A 173 -28.60 -3.47 11.95
CA ASP A 173 -28.91 -2.05 12.13
C ASP A 173 -27.76 -1.10 11.83
N THR A 174 -26.50 -1.50 12.04
CA THR A 174 -25.37 -0.57 12.00
C THR A 174 -24.96 -0.17 10.58
N ILE A 175 -25.03 -1.08 9.62
CA ILE A 175 -24.78 -0.76 8.20
C ILE A 175 -25.88 0.17 7.67
N GLY A 176 -27.15 -0.05 8.08
CA GLY A 176 -28.26 0.85 7.77
C GLY A 176 -28.08 2.25 8.36
N PHE A 177 -27.56 2.33 9.59
CA PHE A 177 -27.35 3.61 10.29
C PHE A 177 -26.17 4.41 9.72
N VAL A 178 -25.06 3.74 9.39
CA VAL A 178 -23.91 4.37 8.71
C VAL A 178 -24.32 4.85 7.32
N LYS A 179 -25.06 4.04 6.56
CA LYS A 179 -25.67 4.48 5.29
C LYS A 179 -26.54 5.73 5.47
N THR A 180 -27.33 5.80 6.54
CA THR A 180 -28.21 6.95 6.82
C THR A 180 -27.43 8.22 7.21
N ALA A 181 -26.39 8.11 8.04
CA ALA A 181 -25.56 9.24 8.45
C ALA A 181 -24.74 9.82 7.27
N VAL A 182 -24.22 8.95 6.41
CA VAL A 182 -23.51 9.35 5.19
C VAL A 182 -24.47 9.99 4.18
N LYS A 183 -25.66 9.40 3.96
CA LYS A 183 -26.71 9.96 3.08
C LYS A 183 -27.17 11.36 3.50
N ARG A 184 -27.05 11.71 4.79
CA ARG A 184 -27.42 13.02 5.35
C ARG A 184 -26.28 14.05 5.39
N LYS A 185 -25.09 13.75 4.86
CA LYS A 185 -23.90 14.65 4.86
C LYS A 185 -23.57 15.24 6.24
N ALA A 186 -23.70 14.45 7.30
CA ALA A 186 -23.54 14.90 8.69
C ALA A 186 -22.36 14.18 9.39
N PRO A 187 -21.11 14.60 9.15
CA PRO A 187 -19.92 13.93 9.70
C PRO A 187 -19.80 14.03 11.23
N HIS A 188 -20.48 14.97 11.88
CA HIS A 188 -20.56 15.06 13.34
C HIS A 188 -21.42 13.93 13.97
N LEU A 189 -22.33 13.32 13.20
CA LEU A 189 -23.12 12.16 13.64
C LEU A 189 -22.31 10.86 13.60
N LEU A 190 -21.18 10.81 12.90
CA LEU A 190 -20.26 9.67 12.94
C LEU A 190 -19.66 9.48 14.34
N ALA A 191 -19.36 10.57 15.05
CA ALA A 191 -18.85 10.50 16.42
C ALA A 191 -19.92 9.96 17.40
N ALA A 192 -21.18 10.37 17.25
CA ALA A 192 -22.30 9.83 18.04
C ALA A 192 -22.65 8.38 17.66
N ALA A 193 -22.51 8.02 16.37
CA ALA A 193 -22.68 6.65 15.90
C ALA A 193 -21.58 5.73 16.42
N LEU A 194 -20.32 6.18 16.41
CA LEU A 194 -19.18 5.48 17.03
C LEU A 194 -19.33 5.40 18.56
N GLY A 195 -19.88 6.43 19.21
CA GLY A 195 -20.17 6.45 20.64
C GLY A 195 -21.29 5.47 21.05
N ASN A 196 -22.38 5.40 20.29
CA ASN A 196 -23.44 4.40 20.50
C ASN A 196 -23.00 2.98 20.14
N LEU A 197 -22.09 2.84 19.17
CA LEU A 197 -21.44 1.58 18.88
C LEU A 197 -20.57 1.16 20.08
N ALA A 198 -19.77 2.07 20.64
CA ALA A 198 -18.99 1.85 21.86
C ALA A 198 -19.86 1.46 23.07
N ALA A 199 -21.02 2.11 23.26
CA ALA A 199 -21.97 1.75 24.32
C ALA A 199 -22.61 0.37 24.12
N ARG A 200 -22.94 -0.01 22.88
CA ARG A 200 -23.42 -1.37 22.52
C ARG A 200 -22.30 -2.41 22.51
N PHE A 201 -21.03 -2.00 22.42
CA PHE A 201 -19.85 -2.87 22.55
C PHE A 201 -19.60 -3.27 24.01
N VAL A 202 -19.85 -2.37 24.97
CA VAL A 202 -19.73 -2.68 26.41
C VAL A 202 -20.77 -3.72 26.85
N SER A 203 -21.93 -3.80 26.18
CA SER A 203 -23.02 -4.70 26.54
C SER A 203 -23.09 -6.03 25.77
N SER A 204 -22.23 -6.27 24.76
CA SER A 204 -22.37 -7.40 23.82
C SER A 204 -21.39 -8.57 23.99
N GLY A 205 -20.60 -8.60 25.07
CA GLY A 205 -19.72 -9.75 25.37
C GLY A 205 -18.55 -9.94 24.40
N VAL A 206 -18.20 -8.92 23.60
CA VAL A 206 -17.02 -8.94 22.73
C VAL A 206 -15.76 -8.95 23.60
N ARG A 207 -14.87 -9.93 23.39
CA ARG A 207 -13.64 -10.06 24.17
C ARG A 207 -12.75 -8.86 23.92
N SER A 208 -12.13 -8.32 24.97
CA SER A 208 -11.24 -7.14 24.91
C SER A 208 -10.15 -7.21 23.83
N LYS A 209 -9.63 -8.42 23.56
CA LYS A 209 -8.64 -8.68 22.51
C LYS A 209 -9.15 -8.44 21.08
N ASP A 210 -10.43 -8.74 20.82
CA ASP A 210 -11.03 -8.61 19.49
C ASP A 210 -11.27 -7.10 19.18
N LEU A 211 -11.59 -6.30 20.20
CA LEU A 211 -11.66 -4.84 20.11
C LEU A 211 -10.27 -4.19 19.93
N ALA A 212 -9.25 -4.70 20.62
CA ALA A 212 -7.88 -4.22 20.45
C ALA A 212 -7.36 -4.45 19.02
N ALA A 213 -7.65 -5.62 18.44
CA ALA A 213 -7.31 -5.93 17.06
C ALA A 213 -8.01 -4.98 16.07
N LEU A 214 -9.32 -4.76 16.23
CA LEU A 214 -10.08 -3.82 15.41
C LEU A 214 -9.55 -2.38 15.56
N CYS A 215 -9.25 -1.93 16.79
CA CYS A 215 -8.63 -0.63 17.03
C CYS A 215 -7.28 -0.49 16.31
N ASN A 216 -6.44 -1.52 16.31
CA ASN A 216 -5.15 -1.50 15.62
C ASN A 216 -5.33 -1.38 14.09
N VAL A 217 -6.27 -2.13 13.53
CA VAL A 217 -6.63 -2.06 12.10
C VAL A 217 -7.10 -0.65 11.73
N LEU A 218 -8.00 -0.06 12.52
CA LEU A 218 -8.51 1.29 12.25
C LEU A 218 -7.45 2.38 12.48
N ARG A 219 -6.49 2.17 13.38
CA ARG A 219 -5.36 3.09 13.63
C ARG A 219 -4.34 3.05 12.51
N CYS A 220 -4.12 1.90 11.88
CA CYS A 220 -3.20 1.73 10.76
C CYS A 220 -3.70 2.51 9.53
N PRO A 221 -2.93 3.50 9.02
CA PRO A 221 -3.34 4.28 7.85
C PRO A 221 -3.56 3.44 6.60
N ALA A 222 -2.77 2.37 6.41
CA ALA A 222 -2.87 1.50 5.23
C ALA A 222 -4.18 0.69 5.22
N HIS A 223 -4.58 0.13 6.36
CA HIS A 223 -5.86 -0.57 6.50
C HIS A 223 -7.04 0.40 6.45
N ARG A 224 -6.94 1.56 7.11
CA ARG A 224 -7.98 2.59 7.08
C ARG A 224 -8.29 3.04 5.66
N GLU A 225 -7.27 3.24 4.83
CA GLU A 225 -7.45 3.65 3.44
C GLU A 225 -8.22 2.60 2.61
N VAL A 226 -7.91 1.31 2.80
CA VAL A 226 -8.65 0.21 2.16
C VAL A 226 -10.11 0.20 2.61
N ILE A 227 -10.36 0.27 3.92
CA ILE A 227 -11.71 0.28 4.49
C ILE A 227 -12.52 1.45 3.96
N THR A 228 -11.97 2.67 4.01
CA THR A 228 -12.67 3.86 3.52
C THR A 228 -12.97 3.75 2.03
N THR A 229 -12.02 3.28 1.22
CA THR A 229 -12.25 3.10 -0.23
C THR A 229 -13.35 2.07 -0.51
N ILE A 230 -13.38 0.95 0.22
CA ILE A 230 -14.45 -0.05 0.11
C ILE A 230 -15.80 0.58 0.46
N LEU A 231 -15.90 1.31 1.58
CA LEU A 231 -17.16 1.92 2.02
C LEU A 231 -17.68 2.97 1.03
N GLU A 232 -16.80 3.79 0.46
CA GLU A 232 -17.15 4.76 -0.59
C GLU A 232 -17.67 4.05 -1.85
N MET A 233 -17.08 2.90 -2.21
CA MET A 233 -17.56 2.08 -3.33
C MET A 233 -18.94 1.46 -3.05
N GLU A 234 -19.16 0.92 -1.86
CA GLU A 234 -20.46 0.35 -1.45
C GLU A 234 -21.57 1.42 -1.34
N ASN A 235 -21.21 2.67 -1.09
CA ASN A 235 -22.14 3.80 -1.07
C ASN A 235 -22.33 4.47 -2.45
N GLY A 236 -21.68 3.96 -3.50
CA GLY A 236 -21.77 4.51 -4.85
C GLY A 236 -21.02 5.83 -5.06
N GLU A 237 -20.22 6.27 -4.09
CA GLU A 237 -19.38 7.48 -4.22
C GLU A 237 -18.16 7.23 -5.12
N ARG A 238 -17.76 5.96 -5.28
CA ARG A 238 -16.68 5.52 -6.15
C ARG A 238 -17.08 4.27 -6.91
N SER A 239 -16.58 4.12 -8.13
CA SER A 239 -16.75 2.91 -8.94
C SER A 239 -15.40 2.44 -9.49
N VAL A 240 -15.31 1.13 -9.73
CA VAL A 240 -14.22 0.55 -10.51
C VAL A 240 -14.58 0.69 -11.97
N ASN A 241 -13.67 1.25 -12.77
CA ASN A 241 -13.79 1.20 -14.23
C ASN A 241 -13.76 -0.28 -14.69
N PRO A 242 -14.84 -0.81 -15.29
CA PRO A 242 -14.89 -2.21 -15.70
C PRO A 242 -13.75 -2.61 -16.64
N ASP A 243 -13.34 -1.71 -17.54
CA ASP A 243 -12.30 -1.94 -18.54
C ASP A 243 -10.90 -2.06 -17.90
N SER A 244 -10.74 -1.51 -16.70
CA SER A 244 -9.47 -1.58 -15.95
C SER A 244 -9.29 -2.89 -15.19
N TRP A 245 -10.35 -3.70 -15.03
CA TRP A 245 -10.29 -4.88 -14.17
C TRP A 245 -9.33 -5.95 -14.68
N SER A 246 -9.45 -6.34 -15.95
CA SER A 246 -8.63 -7.41 -16.53
C SER A 246 -7.14 -7.07 -16.48
N ASN A 247 -6.80 -5.81 -16.81
CA ASN A 247 -5.43 -5.32 -16.75
C ASN A 247 -4.92 -5.25 -15.31
N CYS A 248 -5.76 -4.84 -14.36
CA CYS A 248 -5.39 -4.82 -12.96
C CYS A 248 -5.18 -6.23 -12.39
N ALA A 249 -6.06 -7.18 -12.73
CA ALA A 249 -5.95 -8.57 -12.32
C ALA A 249 -4.65 -9.21 -12.83
N ALA A 250 -4.30 -8.97 -14.10
CA ALA A 250 -3.02 -9.39 -14.69
C ALA A 250 -1.83 -8.74 -13.96
N LEU A 251 -1.90 -7.44 -13.65
CA LEU A 251 -0.87 -6.72 -12.90
C LEU A 251 -0.63 -7.33 -11.50
N MET A 252 -1.70 -7.73 -10.83
CA MET A 252 -1.69 -8.28 -9.47
C MET A 252 -1.34 -9.78 -9.42
N GLN A 253 -1.30 -10.48 -10.55
CA GLN A 253 -1.17 -11.94 -10.60
C GLN A 253 0.05 -12.47 -9.85
N GLU A 254 1.19 -11.79 -9.92
CA GLU A 254 2.42 -12.23 -9.22
C GLU A 254 2.33 -12.13 -7.69
N CYS A 255 1.35 -11.37 -7.18
CA CYS A 255 1.13 -11.08 -5.76
C CYS A 255 -0.06 -11.87 -5.16
N ARG A 256 -0.69 -12.76 -5.95
CA ARG A 256 -1.80 -13.62 -5.52
C ARG A 256 -1.30 -15.00 -5.11
#